data_AF-A0AAN5C311-F1
#
_entry.id   AF-A0AAN5C311-F1
#
_cell.length_a   1.000
_cell.length_b   1.000
_cell.length_c   1.000
_cell.angle_alpha   90.00
_cell.angle_beta   90.00
_cell.angle_gamma   90.00
#
_symmetry.space_group_name_H-M   'P 1'
#
loop_
_entity.id
_entity.type
_entity.pdbx_description
1 polymer ?
#
loop_
_entity_poly.entity_id
_entity_poly.type
_entity_poly.pdbx_seq_one_letter_code
_entity_poly.pdbx_strand_id
1 'polypeptide(L)'
;MEIGRSSAFLNTVSNRLAASSSKARFLGMIIGMSISQLIEQPGKAMKFDLEEMEGDEALWYFNMVNTQDSVGPLESIMPTDSASKAQQPAKSSPTSARATRKPPPRTAKIVAIEEIVSENEEPEENEDLIPYEKPDEDPYDSDEDPTLVQRNKPTAPVRKTDFGTELAENTEELALVIVGLQEQSKFPKFHEYRLQSIIALIVSQPLKMGRWFTAMFFDGDLSQVQRSAVLTGLGLSAREIAGNGENDAKTLGLPTLPDASFPSKKLPTNLEALYSGNESPIASLTKKLAQTSLQPLAANAADSLSGPNALKVRTFSSRMEVEKQRQQREAQRQKSTAKDLYKVLAEGFFYPLKSRFEMMMLQFSS
;
A
#
# COMPACT_ATOMS: atom_id res chain seq x y z
N MET A 1 -8.78 30.37 19.90
CA MET A 1 -8.50 30.18 21.34
C MET A 1 -9.15 28.92 21.93
N GLU A 2 -9.97 28.14 21.21
CA GLU A 2 -10.63 26.93 21.75
C GLU A 2 -9.91 25.60 21.43
N ILE A 3 -8.93 25.61 20.53
CA ILE A 3 -8.26 24.39 20.04
C ILE A 3 -7.58 23.61 21.18
N GLY A 4 -6.94 24.28 22.13
CA GLY A 4 -6.25 23.61 23.23
C GLY A 4 -7.16 22.98 24.30
N ARG A 5 -8.48 23.28 24.28
CA ARG A 5 -9.49 22.62 25.14
C ARG A 5 -10.36 21.61 24.39
N SER A 6 -10.11 21.45 23.09
CA SER A 6 -10.86 20.51 22.26
C SER A 6 -10.54 19.06 22.63
N SER A 7 -11.55 18.20 22.59
CA SER A 7 -11.39 16.76 22.77
C SER A 7 -10.42 16.15 21.75
N ALA A 8 -10.37 16.71 20.53
CA ALA A 8 -9.43 16.29 19.49
C ALA A 8 -7.97 16.57 19.89
N PHE A 9 -7.70 17.73 20.49
CA PHE A 9 -6.37 18.10 20.95
C PHE A 9 -5.93 17.22 22.12
N LEU A 10 -6.79 17.07 23.14
CA LEU A 10 -6.49 16.25 24.32
C LEU A 10 -6.25 14.78 23.95
N ASN A 11 -7.04 14.23 23.03
CA ASN A 11 -6.86 12.87 22.52
C ASN A 11 -5.55 12.74 21.72
N THR A 12 -5.19 13.76 20.93
CA THR A 12 -3.93 13.77 20.16
C THR A 12 -2.71 13.78 21.08
N VAL A 13 -2.70 14.64 22.10
CA VAL A 13 -1.62 14.68 23.10
C VAL A 13 -1.57 13.35 23.85
N SER A 14 -2.70 12.83 24.34
CA SER A 14 -2.77 11.54 25.05
C SER A 14 -2.22 10.38 24.21
N ASN A 15 -2.61 10.27 22.94
CA ASN A 15 -2.08 9.22 22.04
C ASN A 15 -0.59 9.39 21.75
N ARG A 16 -0.08 10.63 21.67
CA ARG A 16 1.36 10.89 21.50
C ARG A 16 2.16 10.55 22.74
N LEU A 17 1.63 10.79 23.93
CA LEU A 17 2.24 10.40 25.21
C LEU A 17 2.24 8.88 25.40
N ALA A 18 1.24 8.18 24.87
CA ALA A 18 1.16 6.71 24.89
C ALA A 18 2.02 6.02 23.81
N ALA A 19 2.65 6.78 22.91
CA ALA A 19 3.43 6.21 21.81
C ALA A 19 4.71 5.51 22.33
N SER A 20 5.07 4.38 21.72
CA SER A 20 6.29 3.63 22.07
C SER A 20 7.59 4.36 21.68
N SER A 21 7.52 5.30 20.73
CA SER A 21 8.67 6.11 20.32
C SER A 21 8.93 7.26 21.31
N SER A 22 10.16 7.35 21.83
CA SER A 22 10.61 8.45 22.69
C SER A 22 10.43 9.82 22.02
N LYS A 23 10.85 9.96 20.76
CA LYS A 23 10.71 11.20 20.00
C LYS A 23 9.25 11.63 19.79
N ALA A 24 8.35 10.67 19.58
CA ALA A 24 6.92 10.96 19.46
C ALA A 24 6.30 11.43 20.79
N ARG A 25 6.74 10.85 21.91
CA ARG A 25 6.36 11.31 23.26
C ARG A 25 6.91 12.70 23.54
N PHE A 26 8.19 12.93 23.25
CA PHE A 26 8.89 14.22 23.40
C PHE A 26 8.16 15.35 22.67
N LEU A 27 7.89 15.18 21.37
CA LEU A 27 7.19 16.20 20.58
C LEU A 27 5.73 16.39 21.04
N GLY A 28 5.07 15.30 21.49
CA GLY A 28 3.73 15.37 22.08
C GLY A 28 3.68 16.19 23.37
N MET A 29 4.69 16.03 24.25
CA MET A 29 4.86 16.82 25.46
C MET A 29 5.10 18.29 25.13
N ILE A 30 6.00 18.59 24.19
CA ILE A 30 6.28 19.96 23.74
C ILE A 30 5.00 20.64 23.25
N ILE A 31 4.28 20.03 22.31
CA ILE A 31 3.04 20.63 21.75
C ILE A 31 1.99 20.82 22.85
N GLY A 32 1.85 19.85 23.76
CA GLY A 32 0.96 19.94 24.91
C GLY A 32 1.28 21.12 25.83
N MET A 33 2.55 21.25 26.21
CA MET A 33 3.06 22.33 27.06
C MET A 33 2.97 23.70 26.37
N SER A 34 3.42 23.81 25.12
CA SER A 34 3.40 25.07 24.36
C SER A 34 1.99 25.62 24.20
N ILE A 35 1.02 24.76 23.84
CA ILE A 35 -0.36 25.21 23.68
C ILE A 35 -0.97 25.52 25.05
N SER A 36 -0.75 24.69 26.07
CA SER A 36 -1.23 24.97 27.43
C SER A 36 -0.71 26.31 27.98
N GLN A 37 0.56 26.64 27.74
CA GLN A 37 1.14 27.95 28.10
C GLN A 37 0.45 29.13 27.41
N LEU A 38 -0.09 28.96 26.19
CA LEU A 38 -0.80 30.02 25.45
C LEU A 38 -2.25 30.23 25.93
N ILE A 39 -2.92 29.18 26.42
CA ILE A 39 -4.37 29.21 26.73
C ILE A 39 -4.71 29.17 28.23
N GLU A 40 -3.80 28.74 29.10
CA GLU A 40 -4.05 28.67 30.54
C GLU A 40 -3.50 29.91 31.27
N GLN A 41 -4.08 30.20 32.44
CA GLN A 41 -3.58 31.28 33.29
C GLN A 41 -2.15 30.97 33.77
N PRO A 42 -1.29 31.98 33.98
CA PRO A 42 0.07 31.77 34.45
C PRO A 42 0.05 30.97 35.76
N GLY A 43 0.71 29.81 35.77
CA GLY A 43 0.75 28.88 36.90
C GLY A 43 -0.21 27.68 36.82
N LYS A 44 -1.17 27.67 35.88
CA LYS A 44 -2.04 26.50 35.63
C LYS A 44 -1.62 25.68 34.41
N ALA A 45 -0.63 26.16 33.66
CA ALA A 45 -0.13 25.47 32.48
C ALA A 45 0.45 24.08 32.82
N MET A 46 0.16 23.12 31.96
CA MET A 46 0.75 21.78 31.94
C MET A 46 2.27 21.89 31.82
N LYS A 47 2.99 21.29 32.78
CA LYS A 47 4.46 21.25 32.81
C LYS A 47 4.92 19.82 33.04
N PHE A 48 5.86 19.36 32.20
CA PHE A 48 6.57 18.11 32.43
C PHE A 48 7.98 18.46 32.94
N ASP A 49 8.30 18.03 34.16
CA ASP A 49 9.62 18.23 34.77
C ASP A 49 10.54 17.07 34.38
N LEU A 50 11.08 17.11 33.16
CA LEU A 50 12.00 16.12 32.61
C LEU A 50 13.25 16.84 32.07
N GLU A 51 14.43 16.22 32.20
CA GLU A 51 15.71 16.77 31.71
C GLU A 51 15.68 17.05 30.19
N GLU A 52 14.97 16.21 29.42
CA GLU A 52 14.77 16.40 27.98
C GLU A 52 14.06 17.72 27.64
N MET A 53 13.20 18.25 28.53
CA MET A 53 12.44 19.49 28.31
C MET A 53 13.28 20.76 28.52
N GLU A 54 14.45 20.63 29.16
CA GLU A 54 15.40 21.73 29.39
C GLU A 54 16.51 21.77 28.33
N GLY A 55 16.55 20.78 27.41
CA GLY A 55 17.52 20.71 26.33
C GLY A 55 17.30 21.76 25.23
N ASP A 56 18.37 22.04 24.48
CA ASP A 56 18.38 23.05 23.40
C ASP A 56 17.30 22.81 22.33
N GLU A 57 17.01 21.54 22.01
CA GLU A 57 15.97 21.17 21.04
C GLU A 57 14.57 21.57 21.53
N ALA A 58 14.26 21.34 22.82
CA ALA A 58 12.98 21.72 23.41
C ALA A 58 12.81 23.25 23.43
N LEU A 59 13.85 23.97 23.85
CA LEU A 59 13.87 25.44 23.86
C LEU A 59 13.67 26.02 22.45
N TRP A 60 14.28 25.41 21.43
CA TRP A 60 14.08 25.82 20.04
C TRP A 60 12.61 25.70 19.62
N TYR A 61 11.93 24.59 19.95
CA TYR A 61 10.52 24.42 19.67
C TYR A 61 9.62 25.40 20.45
N PHE A 62 9.92 25.68 21.72
CA PHE A 62 9.18 26.69 22.48
C PHE A 62 9.33 28.09 21.88
N ASN A 63 10.52 28.44 21.38
CA ASN A 63 10.79 29.73 20.75
C ASN A 63 10.07 29.92 19.41
N MET A 64 9.75 28.83 18.71
CA MET A 64 8.99 28.87 17.45
C MET A 64 7.62 29.53 17.64
N VAL A 65 6.99 29.34 18.81
CA VAL A 65 5.70 29.96 19.15
C VAL A 65 5.79 31.49 19.19
N ASN A 66 6.96 32.02 19.54
CA ASN A 66 7.22 33.46 19.65
C ASN A 66 7.76 34.06 18.35
N THR A 67 7.99 33.25 17.31
CA THR A 67 8.52 33.72 16.04
C THR A 67 7.39 34.39 15.24
N GLN A 68 7.51 35.71 15.05
CA GLN A 68 6.61 36.45 14.15
C GLN A 68 7.23 36.47 12.76
N ASP A 69 6.63 35.74 11.82
CA ASP A 69 6.98 35.85 10.40
C ASP A 69 6.48 37.20 9.87
N SER A 70 7.42 38.10 9.57
CA SER A 70 7.15 39.30 8.79
C SER A 70 7.46 39.00 7.33
N VAL A 71 6.54 39.35 6.44
CA VAL A 71 6.79 39.27 4.99
C VAL A 71 7.86 40.32 4.68
N GLY A 72 9.07 39.85 4.38
CA GLY A 72 10.19 40.74 4.03
C GLY A 72 9.88 41.57 2.78
N PRO A 73 10.52 42.74 2.61
CA PRO A 73 10.34 43.56 1.43
C PRO A 73 10.66 42.78 0.13
N LEU A 74 9.86 43.06 -0.91
CA LEU A 74 9.89 42.38 -2.22
C LEU A 74 11.28 42.44 -2.90
N GLU A 75 12.13 43.39 -2.50
CA GLU A 75 13.51 43.55 -2.93
C GLU A 75 14.40 42.33 -2.63
N SER A 76 14.07 41.54 -1.61
CA SER A 76 14.79 40.30 -1.27
C SER A 76 14.54 39.13 -2.24
N ILE A 77 13.49 39.24 -3.07
CA ILE A 77 13.10 38.23 -4.07
C ILE A 77 13.61 38.63 -5.47
N MET A 78 14.06 39.88 -5.64
CA MET A 78 14.66 40.31 -6.89
C MET A 78 16.07 39.71 -7.01
N PRO A 79 16.38 38.98 -8.09
CA PRO A 79 17.75 38.62 -8.40
C PRO A 79 18.52 39.92 -8.59
N THR A 80 19.35 40.29 -7.62
CA THR A 80 20.39 41.27 -7.88
C THR A 80 21.41 40.55 -8.77
N ASP A 81 21.68 41.10 -9.95
CA ASP A 81 22.73 40.67 -10.87
C ASP A 81 24.12 40.93 -10.25
N SER A 82 24.38 40.31 -9.11
CA SER A 82 25.66 40.26 -8.42
C SER A 82 26.05 38.80 -8.35
N ALA A 83 26.46 38.29 -9.51
CA ALA A 83 27.15 37.02 -9.66
C ALA A 83 28.40 37.02 -8.78
N SER A 84 28.25 36.54 -7.55
CA SER A 84 29.37 36.09 -6.73
C SER A 84 29.75 34.70 -7.22
N LYS A 85 30.89 34.68 -7.92
CA LYS A 85 31.57 33.52 -8.51
C LYS A 85 31.77 32.42 -7.46
N ALA A 86 30.91 31.42 -7.44
CA ALA A 86 31.16 30.18 -6.70
C ALA A 86 32.16 29.33 -7.51
N GLN A 87 33.33 29.10 -6.91
CA GLN A 87 34.42 28.29 -7.45
C GLN A 87 33.97 26.83 -7.66
N GLN A 88 34.18 26.32 -8.88
CA GLN A 88 34.09 24.91 -9.19
C GLN A 88 35.28 24.16 -8.55
N PRO A 89 35.08 23.02 -7.87
CA PRO A 89 36.17 22.09 -7.62
C PRO A 89 36.53 21.35 -8.92
N ALA A 90 37.83 21.24 -9.15
CA ALA A 90 38.45 20.72 -10.36
C ALA A 90 38.12 19.23 -10.62
N LYS A 91 37.90 18.93 -11.90
CA LYS A 91 37.87 17.58 -12.47
C LYS A 91 39.25 16.92 -12.32
N SER A 92 39.29 15.70 -11.77
CA SER A 92 40.38 14.76 -12.00
C SER A 92 39.83 13.54 -12.74
N SER A 93 40.38 13.28 -13.92
CA SER A 93 40.20 12.02 -14.65
C SER A 93 41.12 10.95 -14.05
N PRO A 94 40.74 9.67 -14.19
CA PRO A 94 41.72 8.79 -14.79
C PRO A 94 41.14 7.97 -15.95
N THR A 95 41.96 7.95 -16.98
CA THR A 95 41.98 7.05 -18.13
C THR A 95 42.03 5.59 -17.67
N SER A 96 41.13 4.73 -18.16
CA SER A 96 41.49 3.34 -18.44
C SER A 96 40.62 2.74 -19.52
N ALA A 97 41.32 2.06 -20.43
CA ALA A 97 40.83 1.56 -21.69
C ALA A 97 39.95 0.32 -21.54
N ARG A 98 38.96 0.28 -22.42
CA ARG A 98 38.09 -0.83 -22.81
C ARG A 98 38.86 -2.14 -23.03
N ALA A 99 38.47 -3.19 -22.31
CA ALA A 99 38.73 -4.58 -22.69
C ALA A 99 37.41 -5.36 -22.63
N THR A 100 36.82 -5.61 -23.80
CA THR A 100 35.63 -6.43 -23.99
C THR A 100 35.96 -7.91 -23.81
N ARG A 101 35.38 -8.59 -22.82
CA ARG A 101 35.37 -10.05 -22.74
C ARG A 101 33.93 -10.57 -22.89
N LYS A 102 33.68 -11.28 -24.00
CA LYS A 102 32.46 -12.06 -24.24
C LYS A 102 32.42 -13.28 -23.29
N PRO A 103 31.26 -13.67 -22.73
CA PRO A 103 31.12 -14.97 -22.09
C PRO A 103 30.84 -16.08 -23.14
N PRO A 104 31.31 -17.33 -22.90
CA PRO A 104 31.01 -18.47 -23.77
C PRO A 104 29.60 -19.06 -23.50
N PRO A 105 28.97 -19.70 -24.49
CA PRO A 105 27.62 -20.26 -24.37
C PRO A 105 27.59 -21.53 -23.51
N ARG A 106 26.55 -21.65 -22.67
CA ARG A 106 26.22 -22.84 -21.89
C ARG A 106 25.34 -23.77 -22.73
N THR A 107 25.74 -25.02 -22.90
CA THR A 107 24.87 -26.09 -23.39
C THR A 107 24.33 -26.86 -22.18
N ALA A 108 23.01 -26.77 -21.93
CA ALA A 108 22.33 -27.64 -20.99
C ALA A 108 21.57 -28.72 -21.78
N LYS A 109 21.90 -29.98 -21.46
CA LYS A 109 21.32 -31.19 -22.06
C LYS A 109 19.94 -31.41 -21.43
N ILE A 110 18.90 -31.46 -22.25
CA ILE A 110 17.53 -31.79 -21.83
C ILE A 110 17.50 -33.31 -21.58
N VAL A 111 17.20 -33.72 -20.34
CA VAL A 111 16.89 -35.11 -19.99
C VAL A 111 15.38 -35.26 -20.05
N ALA A 112 14.91 -36.09 -20.98
CA ALA A 112 13.51 -36.50 -21.08
C ALA A 112 13.16 -37.37 -19.86
N ILE A 113 12.00 -37.10 -19.25
CA ILE A 113 11.43 -37.93 -18.18
C ILE A 113 10.72 -39.09 -18.88
N GLU A 114 11.23 -40.30 -18.64
CA GLU A 114 10.68 -41.56 -19.10
C GLU A 114 9.53 -41.95 -18.15
N GLU A 115 8.36 -42.22 -18.73
CA GLU A 115 7.15 -42.63 -18.03
C GLU A 115 7.33 -44.09 -17.58
N ILE A 116 7.35 -44.32 -16.27
CA ILE A 116 7.41 -45.68 -15.71
C ILE A 116 6.00 -46.25 -15.80
N VAL A 117 5.81 -47.19 -16.73
CA VAL A 117 4.64 -48.06 -16.76
C VAL A 117 4.79 -49.06 -15.61
N SER A 118 3.98 -48.88 -14.57
CA SER A 118 3.80 -49.89 -13.53
C SER A 118 2.85 -50.97 -14.05
N GLU A 119 3.42 -52.06 -14.56
CA GLU A 119 2.69 -53.32 -14.79
C GLU A 119 2.83 -54.23 -13.56
N ASN A 120 1.69 -54.82 -13.17
CA ASN A 120 1.45 -55.93 -12.23
C ASN A 120 0.77 -55.54 -10.91
N GLU A 121 -0.55 -55.74 -10.86
CA GLU A 121 -1.17 -56.67 -9.92
C GLU A 121 -2.59 -57.05 -10.41
N GLU A 122 -2.89 -58.34 -10.29
CA GLU A 122 -4.04 -59.07 -10.86
C GLU A 122 -5.39 -58.73 -10.19
N PRO A 123 -6.54 -59.06 -10.83
CA PRO A 123 -7.85 -58.73 -10.32
C PRO A 123 -8.33 -59.79 -9.32
N GLU A 124 -8.43 -59.44 -8.05
CA GLU A 124 -9.23 -60.22 -7.10
C GLU A 124 -10.64 -59.65 -7.03
N GLU A 125 -11.56 -60.41 -7.62
CA GLU A 125 -13.01 -60.32 -7.39
C GLU A 125 -13.28 -60.39 -5.89
N ASN A 126 -13.71 -59.26 -5.31
CA ASN A 126 -14.36 -59.26 -4.00
C ASN A 126 -15.78 -58.73 -4.19
N GLU A 127 -16.66 -59.68 -4.45
CA GLU A 127 -18.09 -59.59 -4.23
C GLU A 127 -18.32 -59.25 -2.75
N ASP A 128 -18.87 -58.06 -2.47
CA ASP A 128 -19.73 -57.67 -1.32
C ASP A 128 -19.62 -56.18 -0.98
N LEU A 129 -19.82 -55.31 -1.99
CA LEU A 129 -20.03 -53.88 -1.75
C LEU A 129 -21.51 -53.64 -1.41
N ILE A 130 -21.87 -53.76 -0.14
CA ILE A 130 -23.20 -53.36 0.35
C ILE A 130 -23.32 -51.83 0.25
N PRO A 131 -24.32 -51.27 -0.47
CA PRO A 131 -24.56 -49.83 -0.48
C PRO A 131 -24.91 -49.35 0.92
N TYR A 132 -24.14 -48.39 1.44
CA TYR A 132 -24.45 -47.74 2.72
C TYR A 132 -25.66 -46.82 2.52
N GLU A 133 -26.74 -47.01 3.29
CA GLU A 133 -27.84 -46.05 3.35
C GLU A 133 -27.38 -44.80 4.09
N LYS A 134 -27.65 -43.64 3.48
CA LYS A 134 -27.31 -42.32 4.02
C LYS A 134 -28.18 -42.07 5.27
N PRO A 135 -27.62 -41.73 6.43
CA PRO A 135 -28.41 -41.34 7.59
C PRO A 135 -29.31 -40.15 7.25
N ASP A 136 -30.58 -40.18 7.68
CA ASP A 136 -31.59 -39.15 7.38
C ASP A 136 -31.31 -37.77 8.01
N GLU A 137 -30.30 -37.68 8.88
CA GLU A 137 -29.91 -36.44 9.55
C GLU A 137 -28.47 -36.06 9.22
N ASP A 138 -28.28 -35.46 8.04
CA ASP A 138 -27.10 -34.64 7.80
C ASP A 138 -27.18 -33.42 8.75
N PRO A 139 -26.24 -33.25 9.70
CA PRO A 139 -26.20 -32.05 10.51
C PRO A 139 -26.07 -30.85 9.58
N TYR A 140 -27.02 -29.92 9.67
CA TYR A 140 -27.08 -28.70 8.85
C TYR A 140 -25.68 -28.12 8.66
N ASP A 141 -25.13 -28.31 7.46
CA ASP A 141 -23.90 -27.66 7.07
C ASP A 141 -24.18 -26.17 7.04
N SER A 142 -23.68 -25.47 8.06
CA SER A 142 -23.81 -24.03 8.23
C SER A 142 -22.68 -23.30 7.49
N ASP A 143 -21.86 -24.04 6.74
CA ASP A 143 -20.91 -23.48 5.81
C ASP A 143 -21.66 -22.98 4.58
N GLU A 144 -21.96 -21.68 4.65
CA GLU A 144 -22.09 -20.72 3.56
C GLU A 144 -21.83 -21.35 2.17
N ASP A 145 -22.94 -21.71 1.48
CA ASP A 145 -22.94 -22.36 0.17
C ASP A 145 -21.82 -21.79 -0.73
N PRO A 146 -20.81 -22.60 -1.12
CA PRO A 146 -19.63 -22.11 -1.84
C PRO A 146 -19.96 -21.55 -3.23
N THR A 147 -21.21 -21.69 -3.69
CA THR A 147 -21.72 -21.05 -4.91
C THR A 147 -22.04 -19.56 -4.73
N LEU A 148 -22.25 -19.09 -3.49
CA LEU A 148 -22.51 -17.67 -3.16
C LEU A 148 -21.24 -16.85 -2.91
N VAL A 149 -20.05 -17.47 -3.02
CA VAL A 149 -18.79 -16.73 -3.03
C VAL A 149 -18.76 -15.84 -4.27
N GLN A 150 -19.08 -14.57 -4.09
CA GLN A 150 -18.86 -13.52 -5.09
C GLN A 150 -17.35 -13.45 -5.41
N ARG A 151 -16.92 -14.24 -6.40
CA ARG A 151 -15.54 -14.25 -6.93
C ARG A 151 -15.18 -12.93 -7.65
N ASN A 152 -16.15 -12.03 -7.83
CA ASN A 152 -15.98 -10.70 -8.38
C ASN A 152 -15.57 -9.72 -7.27
N LYS A 153 -14.32 -9.83 -6.80
CA LYS A 153 -13.72 -8.81 -5.94
C LYS A 153 -12.63 -8.05 -6.71
N PRO A 154 -12.73 -6.72 -6.86
CA PRO A 154 -11.67 -5.94 -7.48
C PRO A 154 -10.46 -5.99 -6.54
N THR A 155 -9.36 -6.51 -7.04
CA THR A 155 -8.06 -6.50 -6.38
C THR A 155 -7.06 -6.21 -7.47
N ALA A 156 -6.47 -5.02 -7.40
CA ALA A 156 -5.36 -4.59 -8.23
C ALA A 156 -4.06 -5.36 -7.83
N PRO A 157 -2.95 -5.10 -8.52
CA PRO A 157 -2.35 -5.93 -9.56
C PRO A 157 -1.51 -7.10 -9.00
N VAL A 158 -2.00 -7.90 -8.06
CA VAL A 158 -1.27 -9.12 -7.58
C VAL A 158 -1.51 -10.34 -8.49
N ARG A 159 -2.38 -10.22 -9.48
CA ARG A 159 -3.07 -11.36 -10.08
C ARG A 159 -2.39 -11.99 -11.28
N LYS A 160 -1.07 -12.25 -11.23
CA LYS A 160 -0.31 -13.20 -12.09
C LYS A 160 1.22 -13.00 -12.00
N THR A 161 1.80 -13.00 -10.81
CA THR A 161 3.28 -13.06 -10.69
C THR A 161 3.85 -14.37 -11.26
N ASP A 162 3.03 -15.43 -11.24
CA ASP A 162 3.43 -16.80 -11.57
C ASP A 162 2.88 -17.28 -12.92
N PHE A 163 2.33 -16.39 -13.76
CA PHE A 163 1.78 -16.77 -15.08
C PHE A 163 2.75 -16.40 -16.19
N GLY A 164 3.43 -17.42 -16.68
CA GLY A 164 4.46 -17.30 -17.70
C GLY A 164 5.79 -16.80 -17.14
N THR A 165 6.86 -17.01 -17.89
CA THR A 165 8.21 -16.51 -17.57
C THR A 165 8.50 -15.16 -18.24
N GLU A 166 7.69 -14.76 -19.23
CA GLU A 166 7.84 -13.52 -20.00
C GLU A 166 8.02 -12.27 -19.13
N LEU A 167 7.19 -12.13 -18.07
CA LEU A 167 7.31 -11.00 -17.16
C LEU A 167 8.63 -11.04 -16.40
N ALA A 168 9.01 -12.21 -15.88
CA ALA A 168 10.25 -12.41 -15.11
C ALA A 168 11.51 -12.10 -15.93
N GLU A 169 11.47 -12.41 -17.22
CA GLU A 169 12.55 -12.17 -18.17
C GLU A 169 12.66 -10.68 -18.53
N ASN A 170 11.53 -10.00 -18.68
CA ASN A 170 11.48 -8.60 -19.14
C ASN A 170 11.36 -7.54 -18.01
N THR A 171 11.21 -7.94 -16.74
CA THR A 171 10.99 -6.98 -15.62
C THR A 171 12.10 -5.95 -15.49
N GLU A 172 13.36 -6.31 -15.72
CA GLU A 172 14.50 -5.40 -15.54
C GLU A 172 14.54 -4.32 -16.62
N GLU A 173 14.28 -4.69 -17.88
CA GLU A 173 14.20 -3.74 -18.99
C GLU A 173 13.02 -2.79 -18.82
N LEU A 174 11.86 -3.33 -18.42
CA LEU A 174 10.68 -2.52 -18.11
C LEU A 174 10.95 -1.55 -16.95
N ALA A 175 11.62 -2.01 -15.89
CA ALA A 175 11.99 -1.16 -14.76
C ALA A 175 12.91 -0.02 -15.19
N LEU A 176 13.91 -0.31 -16.03
CA LEU A 176 14.83 0.69 -16.56
C LEU A 176 14.09 1.75 -17.39
N VAL A 177 13.17 1.32 -18.27
CA VAL A 177 12.35 2.23 -19.08
C VAL A 177 11.51 3.12 -18.16
N ILE A 178 10.75 2.54 -17.22
CA ILE A 178 9.84 3.27 -16.34
C ILE A 178 10.59 4.30 -15.47
N VAL A 179 11.75 3.92 -14.93
CA VAL A 179 12.58 4.84 -14.13
C VAL A 179 13.19 5.93 -15.02
N GLY A 180 13.60 5.58 -16.24
CA GLY A 180 14.16 6.50 -17.23
C GLY A 180 13.15 7.47 -17.84
N LEU A 181 11.83 7.23 -17.66
CA LEU A 181 10.79 8.10 -18.21
C LEU A 181 10.90 9.53 -17.67
N GLN A 182 11.08 10.46 -18.61
CA GLN A 182 11.05 11.90 -18.39
C GLN A 182 9.70 12.45 -18.81
N GLU A 183 9.23 13.47 -18.08
CA GLU A 183 8.03 14.20 -18.48
C GLU A 183 8.38 15.13 -19.65
N GLN A 184 8.20 14.66 -20.88
CA GLN A 184 8.44 15.47 -22.08
C GLN A 184 7.21 16.30 -22.49
N SER A 185 6.02 15.87 -22.07
CA SER A 185 4.76 16.55 -22.30
C SER A 185 3.97 16.58 -21.00
N LYS A 186 3.16 17.64 -20.80
CA LYS A 186 2.32 17.88 -19.62
C LYS A 186 1.19 16.86 -19.50
N PHE A 187 1.54 15.58 -19.40
CA PHE A 187 0.58 14.52 -19.19
C PHE A 187 0.01 14.65 -17.78
N PRO A 188 -1.32 14.73 -17.62
CA PRO A 188 -1.91 14.83 -16.31
C PRO A 188 -1.58 13.57 -15.51
N LYS A 189 -1.17 13.76 -14.25
CA LYS A 189 -0.85 12.68 -13.30
C LYS A 189 0.31 11.76 -13.72
N PHE A 190 1.24 12.26 -14.53
CA PHE A 190 2.36 11.47 -15.04
C PHE A 190 3.19 10.84 -13.91
N HIS A 191 3.50 11.61 -12.86
CA HIS A 191 4.29 11.13 -11.73
C HIS A 191 3.58 10.04 -10.93
N GLU A 192 2.26 10.15 -10.80
CA GLU A 192 1.39 9.19 -10.12
C GLU A 192 1.33 7.88 -10.90
N TYR A 193 1.16 7.93 -12.22
CA TYR A 193 1.21 6.73 -13.06
C TYR A 193 2.59 6.08 -13.06
N ARG A 194 3.67 6.89 -13.10
CA ARG A 194 5.04 6.38 -13.00
C ARG A 194 5.26 5.68 -11.66
N LEU A 195 4.81 6.30 -10.57
CA LEU A 195 4.91 5.74 -9.23
C LEU A 195 4.10 4.43 -9.10
N GLN A 196 2.87 4.39 -9.59
CA GLN A 196 2.07 3.16 -9.62
C GLN A 196 2.73 2.05 -10.44
N SER A 197 3.34 2.40 -11.57
CA SER A 197 4.03 1.43 -12.42
C SER A 197 5.24 0.83 -11.71
N ILE A 198 6.03 1.67 -11.01
CA ILE A 198 7.14 1.21 -10.16
C ILE A 198 6.62 0.27 -9.06
N ILE A 199 5.57 0.67 -8.35
CA ILE A 199 4.99 -0.14 -7.26
C ILE A 199 4.51 -1.49 -7.79
N ALA A 200 3.72 -1.50 -8.88
CA ALA A 200 3.19 -2.72 -9.48
C ALA A 200 4.32 -3.67 -9.92
N LEU A 201 5.40 -3.13 -10.49
CA LEU A 201 6.54 -3.93 -10.93
C LEU A 201 7.32 -4.52 -9.74
N ILE A 202 7.52 -3.75 -8.66
CA ILE A 202 8.14 -4.28 -7.44
C ILE A 202 7.25 -5.36 -6.80
N VAL A 203 5.95 -5.12 -6.69
CA VAL A 203 4.98 -6.07 -6.12
C VAL A 203 4.89 -7.35 -6.96
N SER A 204 5.14 -7.26 -8.28
CA SER A 204 5.11 -8.42 -9.17
C SER A 204 6.22 -9.45 -8.87
N GLN A 205 7.42 -8.98 -8.50
CA GLN A 205 8.54 -9.85 -8.13
C GLN A 205 9.35 -9.24 -6.98
N PRO A 206 8.82 -9.26 -5.75
CA PRO A 206 9.35 -8.48 -4.63
C PRO A 206 10.81 -8.74 -4.30
N LEU A 207 11.27 -9.99 -4.37
CA LEU A 207 12.65 -10.36 -4.07
C LEU A 207 13.63 -9.84 -5.13
N LYS A 208 13.33 -10.07 -6.40
CA LYS A 208 14.19 -9.70 -7.53
C LYS A 208 14.18 -8.17 -7.70
N MET A 209 12.99 -7.59 -7.78
CA MET A 209 12.82 -6.15 -8.05
C MET A 209 13.14 -5.29 -6.83
N GLY A 210 12.87 -5.74 -5.60
CA GLY A 210 13.30 -5.01 -4.40
C GLY A 210 14.82 -4.79 -4.37
N ARG A 211 15.59 -5.85 -4.67
CA ARG A 211 17.06 -5.78 -4.77
C ARG A 211 17.51 -4.90 -5.93
N TRP A 212 16.88 -5.04 -7.09
CA TRP A 212 17.21 -4.27 -8.29
C TRP A 212 16.96 -2.76 -8.08
N PHE A 213 15.79 -2.36 -7.58
CA PHE A 213 15.47 -0.95 -7.32
C PHE A 213 16.33 -0.36 -6.21
N THR A 214 16.69 -1.16 -5.20
CA THR A 214 17.65 -0.72 -4.18
C THR A 214 19.03 -0.47 -4.78
N ALA A 215 19.51 -1.36 -5.66
CA ALA A 215 20.75 -1.13 -6.40
C ALA A 215 20.66 0.13 -7.28
N MET A 216 19.57 0.30 -8.03
CA MET A 216 19.33 1.46 -8.89
C MET A 216 19.25 2.77 -8.09
N PHE A 217 18.72 2.74 -6.86
CA PHE A 217 18.69 3.92 -5.99
C PHE A 217 20.09 4.41 -5.59
N PHE A 218 21.02 3.50 -5.29
CA PHE A 218 22.37 3.88 -4.85
C PHE A 218 23.33 4.08 -6.02
N ASP A 219 23.43 3.08 -6.91
CA ASP A 219 24.42 3.00 -7.98
C ASP A 219 23.95 3.66 -9.29
N GLY A 220 22.65 3.91 -9.43
CA GLY A 220 22.06 4.41 -10.67
C GLY A 220 22.24 5.90 -10.87
N ASP A 221 22.58 6.28 -12.11
CA ASP A 221 22.61 7.66 -12.59
C ASP A 221 21.18 8.20 -12.78
N LEU A 222 20.59 8.61 -11.67
CA LEU A 222 19.22 9.10 -11.60
C LEU A 222 19.19 10.60 -11.28
N SER A 223 18.28 11.32 -11.93
CA SER A 223 17.89 12.66 -11.46
C SER A 223 17.26 12.57 -10.07
N GLN A 224 17.27 13.67 -9.31
CA GLN A 224 16.69 13.72 -7.97
C GLN A 224 15.21 13.30 -7.95
N VAL A 225 14.45 13.67 -8.98
CA VAL A 225 13.02 13.33 -9.14
C VAL A 225 12.81 11.84 -9.44
N GLN A 226 13.73 11.20 -10.16
CA GLN A 226 13.67 9.76 -10.40
C GLN A 226 14.09 8.99 -9.15
N ARG A 227 15.14 9.44 -8.45
CA ARG A 227 15.63 8.85 -7.21
C ARG A 227 14.59 8.91 -6.09
N SER A 228 13.87 10.03 -5.96
CA SER A 228 12.76 10.16 -5.00
C SER A 228 11.57 9.26 -5.36
N ALA A 229 11.27 9.09 -6.65
CA ALA A 229 10.22 8.17 -7.10
C ALA A 229 10.57 6.70 -6.84
N VAL A 230 11.82 6.30 -7.06
CA VAL A 230 12.32 4.96 -6.73
C VAL A 230 12.21 4.69 -5.24
N LEU A 231 12.68 5.60 -4.39
CA LEU A 231 12.62 5.43 -2.93
C LEU A 231 11.19 5.38 -2.40
N THR A 232 10.34 6.28 -2.90
CA THR A 232 8.90 6.29 -2.56
C THR A 232 8.22 5.00 -3.02
N GLY A 233 8.55 4.52 -4.23
CA GLY A 233 8.06 3.25 -4.78
C GLY A 233 8.48 2.04 -3.93
N LEU A 234 9.73 1.99 -3.46
CA LEU A 234 10.24 0.97 -2.53
C LEU A 234 9.46 0.96 -1.21
N GLY A 235 9.20 2.13 -0.62
CA GLY A 235 8.44 2.24 0.63
C GLY A 235 6.96 1.85 0.47
N LEU A 236 6.32 2.30 -0.61
CA LEU A 236 4.91 2.00 -0.88
C LEU A 236 4.68 0.56 -1.32
N SER A 237 5.59 -0.02 -2.10
CA SER A 237 5.51 -1.45 -2.46
C SER A 237 5.68 -2.36 -1.26
N ALA A 238 6.59 -2.04 -0.32
CA ALA A 238 6.69 -2.78 0.94
C ALA A 238 5.38 -2.74 1.74
N ARG A 239 4.70 -1.58 1.76
CA ARG A 239 3.38 -1.43 2.39
C ARG A 239 2.28 -2.15 1.62
N GLU A 240 2.37 -2.21 0.29
CA GLU A 240 1.44 -2.97 -0.54
C GLU A 240 1.53 -4.47 -0.29
N ILE A 241 2.74 -5.01 -0.20
CA ILE A 241 3.00 -6.43 0.16
C ILE A 241 2.46 -6.75 1.56
N ALA A 242 2.47 -5.76 2.47
CA ALA A 242 1.90 -5.86 3.82
C ALA A 242 0.36 -5.68 3.88
N GLY A 243 -0.31 -5.47 2.75
CA GLY A 243 -1.77 -5.31 2.71
C GLY A 243 -2.27 -3.89 3.03
N ASN A 244 -1.40 -2.89 2.98
CA ASN A 244 -1.74 -1.47 3.18
C ASN A 244 -1.91 -0.68 1.87
N GLY A 245 -1.60 -1.28 0.71
CA GLY A 245 -1.53 -0.58 -0.58
C GLY A 245 -2.80 0.17 -0.99
N GLU A 246 -3.99 -0.41 -0.77
CA GLU A 246 -5.25 0.25 -1.15
C GLU A 246 -5.54 1.52 -0.33
N ASN A 247 -5.20 1.50 0.97
CA ASN A 247 -5.35 2.68 1.82
C ASN A 247 -4.36 3.76 1.40
N ASP A 248 -3.12 3.37 1.10
CA ASP A 248 -2.07 4.29 0.69
C ASP A 248 -2.39 4.92 -0.67
N ALA A 249 -2.94 4.14 -1.60
CA ALA A 249 -3.44 4.62 -2.88
C ALA A 249 -4.54 5.69 -2.72
N LYS A 250 -5.48 5.46 -1.80
CA LYS A 250 -6.55 6.43 -1.49
C LYS A 250 -5.99 7.70 -0.83
N THR A 251 -5.10 7.56 0.15
CA THR A 251 -4.50 8.70 0.86
C THR A 251 -3.66 9.58 -0.06
N LEU A 252 -2.94 8.98 -1.01
CA LEU A 252 -2.07 9.69 -1.94
C LEU A 252 -2.78 10.17 -3.22
N GLY A 253 -4.08 9.93 -3.36
CA GLY A 253 -4.84 10.32 -4.55
C GLY A 253 -4.36 9.65 -5.84
N LEU A 254 -3.75 8.46 -5.71
CA LEU A 254 -3.22 7.70 -6.84
C LEU A 254 -4.39 7.27 -7.76
N PRO A 255 -4.22 7.30 -9.09
CA PRO A 255 -5.32 7.04 -10.03
C PRO A 255 -5.88 5.63 -9.83
N THR A 256 -7.20 5.52 -9.67
CA THR A 256 -7.85 4.22 -9.58
C THR A 256 -7.79 3.54 -10.94
N LEU A 257 -7.03 2.46 -11.03
CA LEU A 257 -6.99 1.65 -12.25
C LEU A 257 -8.39 1.07 -12.51
N PRO A 258 -8.88 1.09 -13.77
CA PRO A 258 -10.16 0.46 -14.12
C PRO A 258 -10.14 -1.02 -13.79
N ASP A 259 -11.32 -1.61 -13.55
CA ASP A 259 -11.47 -2.98 -13.07
C ASP A 259 -10.70 -3.96 -13.96
N ALA A 260 -9.54 -4.40 -13.46
CA ALA A 260 -8.52 -5.15 -14.20
C ALA A 260 -8.87 -6.64 -14.25
N SER A 261 -10.14 -6.97 -14.47
CA SER A 261 -10.51 -8.37 -14.71
C SER A 261 -9.80 -8.81 -15.99
N PHE A 262 -9.07 -9.91 -15.91
CA PHE A 262 -8.18 -10.38 -16.98
C PHE A 262 -8.90 -10.43 -18.34
N PRO A 263 -8.26 -10.07 -19.47
CA PRO A 263 -8.92 -10.04 -20.77
C PRO A 263 -9.59 -11.36 -21.18
N SER A 264 -9.13 -12.53 -20.72
CA SER A 264 -9.86 -13.79 -20.97
C SER A 264 -11.17 -13.93 -20.19
N LYS A 265 -11.44 -13.05 -19.24
CA LYS A 265 -12.69 -12.95 -18.48
C LYS A 265 -13.59 -11.82 -18.96
N LYS A 266 -13.11 -10.99 -19.89
CA LYS A 266 -13.89 -9.97 -20.57
C LYS A 266 -14.08 -10.38 -22.01
N LEU A 267 -15.28 -10.18 -22.52
CA LEU A 267 -15.47 -10.27 -23.96
C LEU A 267 -14.79 -9.05 -24.62
N PRO A 268 -14.43 -9.13 -25.91
CA PRO A 268 -14.09 -7.96 -26.70
C PRO A 268 -15.15 -6.86 -26.47
N THR A 269 -14.75 -5.59 -26.41
CA THR A 269 -15.62 -4.49 -25.95
C THR A 269 -16.98 -4.40 -26.66
N ASN A 270 -17.02 -4.76 -27.93
CA ASN A 270 -18.24 -4.85 -28.75
C ASN A 270 -19.20 -5.98 -28.31
N LEU A 271 -18.66 -7.09 -27.82
CA LEU A 271 -19.42 -8.24 -27.31
C LEU A 271 -19.69 -8.12 -25.81
N GLU A 272 -18.77 -7.51 -25.05
CA GLU A 272 -18.99 -7.19 -23.64
C GLU A 272 -20.21 -6.30 -23.49
N ALA A 273 -20.39 -5.26 -24.30
CA ALA A 273 -21.61 -4.43 -24.24
C ALA A 273 -22.92 -5.22 -24.50
N LEU A 274 -22.85 -6.31 -25.25
CA LEU A 274 -24.01 -7.13 -25.64
C LEU A 274 -24.34 -8.23 -24.63
N TYR A 275 -23.32 -8.79 -23.97
CA TYR A 275 -23.43 -9.97 -23.10
C TYR A 275 -23.02 -9.74 -21.64
N SER A 276 -22.31 -8.65 -21.33
CA SER A 276 -22.22 -8.20 -19.94
C SER A 276 -23.65 -7.91 -19.53
N GLY A 277 -24.11 -8.64 -18.51
CA GLY A 277 -25.47 -8.57 -18.01
C GLY A 277 -25.77 -7.20 -17.43
N ASN A 278 -25.86 -6.18 -18.28
CA ASN A 278 -26.80 -5.12 -18.09
C ASN A 278 -28.13 -5.84 -17.94
N GLU A 279 -28.57 -6.01 -16.68
CA GLU A 279 -30.00 -6.10 -16.39
C GLU A 279 -30.65 -5.15 -17.38
N SER A 280 -31.50 -5.68 -18.28
CA SER A 280 -32.11 -4.85 -19.31
C SER A 280 -32.63 -3.57 -18.63
N PRO A 281 -32.66 -2.42 -19.29
CA PRO A 281 -33.17 -1.20 -18.67
C PRO A 281 -34.53 -1.44 -17.98
N ILE A 282 -35.31 -2.36 -18.54
CA ILE A 282 -36.53 -2.94 -17.98
C ILE A 282 -36.29 -3.74 -16.69
N ALA A 283 -35.35 -4.69 -16.64
CA ALA A 283 -35.03 -5.44 -15.42
C ALA A 283 -34.54 -4.53 -14.28
N SER A 284 -33.70 -3.53 -14.57
CA SER A 284 -33.27 -2.56 -13.55
C SER A 284 -34.44 -1.70 -13.03
N LEU A 285 -35.34 -1.29 -13.93
CA LEU A 285 -36.53 -0.53 -13.59
C LEU A 285 -37.54 -1.40 -12.81
N THR A 286 -37.67 -2.67 -13.17
CA THR A 286 -38.51 -3.65 -12.47
C THR A 286 -37.99 -3.90 -11.06
N LYS A 287 -36.67 -4.05 -10.89
CA LYS A 287 -36.02 -4.20 -9.58
C LYS A 287 -36.21 -2.95 -8.74
N LYS A 288 -36.04 -1.76 -9.34
CA LYS A 288 -36.28 -0.48 -8.66
C LYS A 288 -37.75 -0.32 -8.26
N LEU A 289 -38.69 -0.66 -9.14
CA LEU A 289 -40.12 -0.63 -8.85
C LEU A 289 -40.48 -1.62 -7.74
N ALA A 290 -40.01 -2.87 -7.84
CA ALA A 290 -40.21 -3.89 -6.82
C ALA A 290 -39.64 -3.45 -5.46
N GLN A 291 -38.43 -2.86 -5.46
CA GLN A 291 -37.79 -2.36 -4.25
C GLN A 291 -38.55 -1.16 -3.67
N THR A 292 -38.99 -0.19 -4.49
CA THR A 292 -39.82 0.93 -4.04
C THR A 292 -41.18 0.48 -3.51
N SER A 293 -41.80 -0.52 -4.15
CA SER A 293 -43.08 -1.09 -3.71
C SER A 293 -42.96 -1.88 -2.41
N LEU A 294 -41.84 -2.60 -2.20
CA LEU A 294 -41.58 -3.36 -0.98
C LEU A 294 -41.05 -2.49 0.16
N GLN A 295 -40.45 -1.34 -0.12
CA GLN A 295 -39.86 -0.44 0.88
C GLN A 295 -40.81 -0.02 2.02
N PRO A 296 -42.08 0.39 1.79
CA PRO A 296 -42.99 0.72 2.90
C PRO A 296 -43.36 -0.50 3.75
N LEU A 297 -43.50 -1.68 3.14
CA LEU A 297 -43.76 -2.91 3.87
C LEU A 297 -42.54 -3.35 4.69
N ALA A 298 -41.34 -3.24 4.12
CA ALA A 298 -40.08 -3.52 4.80
C ALA A 298 -39.81 -2.53 5.95
N ALA A 299 -40.14 -1.24 5.77
CA ALA A 299 -40.03 -0.24 6.83
C ALA A 299 -41.01 -0.53 7.98
N ASN A 300 -42.27 -0.86 7.68
CA ASN A 300 -43.27 -1.23 8.70
C ASN A 300 -42.91 -2.55 9.40
N ALA A 301 -42.34 -3.52 8.69
CA ALA A 301 -41.82 -4.76 9.28
C ALA A 301 -40.61 -4.49 10.18
N ALA A 302 -39.68 -3.62 9.76
CA ALA A 302 -38.54 -3.21 10.57
C ALA A 302 -38.97 -2.44 11.82
N ASP A 303 -39.98 -1.58 11.73
CA ASP A 303 -40.48 -0.79 12.85
C ASP A 303 -41.38 -1.59 13.81
N SER A 304 -42.08 -2.63 13.34
CA SER A 304 -42.80 -3.57 14.21
C SER A 304 -41.85 -4.52 14.95
N LEU A 305 -40.74 -4.93 14.32
CA LEU A 305 -39.72 -5.77 14.94
C LEU A 305 -38.79 -4.97 15.89
N SER A 306 -38.47 -3.71 15.55
CA SER A 306 -37.48 -2.89 16.26
C SER A 306 -38.07 -1.76 17.12
N GLY A 307 -39.36 -1.45 16.99
CA GLY A 307 -40.02 -0.31 17.65
C GLY A 307 -39.76 1.06 16.97
N PRO A 308 -40.51 2.11 17.36
CA PRO A 308 -40.46 3.42 16.72
C PRO A 308 -39.09 4.11 16.83
N ASN A 309 -38.66 4.74 15.73
CA ASN A 309 -37.34 5.41 15.57
C ASN A 309 -37.01 6.45 16.66
N ALA A 310 -38.00 7.05 17.32
CA ALA A 310 -37.79 8.06 18.37
C ALA A 310 -37.12 7.50 19.64
N LEU A 311 -37.09 6.17 19.82
CA LEU A 311 -36.47 5.49 20.96
C LEU A 311 -35.22 4.68 20.59
N LYS A 312 -34.78 4.72 19.32
CA LYS A 312 -33.56 4.01 18.87
C LYS A 312 -32.30 4.77 19.30
N VAL A 313 -31.92 4.61 20.57
CA VAL A 313 -30.59 5.00 21.06
C VAL A 313 -29.57 4.06 20.41
N ARG A 314 -28.53 4.62 19.78
CA ARG A 314 -27.43 3.95 19.05
C ARG A 314 -27.26 2.48 19.46
N THR A 315 -27.93 1.59 18.73
CA THR A 315 -28.07 0.17 19.09
C THR A 315 -26.71 -0.52 19.03
N PHE A 316 -26.49 -1.51 19.92
CA PHE A 316 -25.29 -2.35 19.94
C PHE A 316 -25.01 -3.03 18.58
N SER A 317 -26.03 -3.17 17.71
CA SER A 317 -25.88 -3.63 16.33
C SER A 317 -24.94 -2.77 15.49
N SER A 318 -24.91 -1.44 15.71
CA SER A 318 -23.96 -0.57 15.02
C SER A 318 -22.49 -0.84 15.41
N ARG A 319 -22.24 -1.21 16.67
CA ARG A 319 -20.89 -1.63 17.11
C ARG A 319 -20.55 -2.99 16.53
N MET A 320 -21.51 -3.92 16.51
CA MET A 320 -21.32 -5.26 15.94
C MET A 320 -21.08 -5.23 14.42
N GLU A 321 -21.77 -4.35 13.69
CA GLU A 321 -21.61 -4.21 12.25
C GLU A 321 -20.29 -3.50 11.89
N VAL A 322 -19.88 -2.51 12.68
CA VAL A 322 -18.55 -1.89 12.57
C VAL A 322 -17.44 -2.90 12.87
N GLU A 323 -17.61 -3.75 13.89
CA GLU A 323 -16.66 -4.81 14.22
C GLU A 323 -16.63 -5.90 13.15
N LYS A 324 -17.80 -6.28 12.59
CA LYS A 324 -17.90 -7.19 11.45
C LYS A 324 -17.16 -6.64 10.23
N GLN A 325 -17.38 -5.36 9.89
CA GLN A 325 -16.63 -4.70 8.80
C GLN A 325 -15.14 -4.58 9.10
N ARG A 326 -14.75 -4.42 10.36
CA ARG A 326 -13.35 -4.42 10.77
C ARG A 326 -12.72 -5.79 10.59
N GLN A 327 -13.37 -6.84 11.08
CA GLN A 327 -12.94 -8.23 10.92
C GLN A 327 -12.89 -8.63 9.44
N GLN A 328 -13.85 -8.22 8.62
CA GLN A 328 -13.82 -8.46 7.16
C GLN A 328 -12.62 -7.76 6.49
N ARG A 329 -12.29 -6.54 6.90
CA ARG A 329 -11.10 -5.81 6.41
C ARG A 329 -9.81 -6.48 6.89
N GLU A 330 -9.76 -6.94 8.13
CA GLU A 330 -8.60 -7.63 8.70
C GLU A 330 -8.40 -9.02 8.06
N ALA A 331 -9.47 -9.77 7.83
CA ALA A 331 -9.43 -11.03 7.09
C ALA A 331 -9.04 -10.83 5.63
N GLN A 332 -9.49 -9.76 4.98
CA GLN A 332 -9.06 -9.41 3.63
C GLN A 332 -7.56 -9.06 3.58
N ARG A 333 -7.05 -8.35 4.59
CA ARG A 333 -5.62 -8.05 4.75
C ARG A 333 -4.80 -9.32 4.94
N GLN A 334 -5.23 -10.21 5.82
CA GLN A 334 -4.54 -11.48 6.05
C GLN A 334 -4.52 -12.35 4.79
N LYS A 335 -5.62 -12.37 4.00
CA LYS A 335 -5.68 -13.08 2.71
C LYS A 335 -4.78 -12.46 1.63
N SER A 336 -4.54 -11.15 1.65
CA SER A 336 -3.64 -10.48 0.70
C SER A 336 -2.17 -10.50 1.13
N THR A 337 -1.88 -10.88 2.37
CA THR A 337 -0.51 -10.86 2.91
C THR A 337 0.25 -12.08 2.41
N ALA A 338 1.44 -11.87 1.85
CA ALA A 338 2.30 -12.97 1.41
C ALA A 338 2.69 -13.88 2.59
N LYS A 339 2.65 -15.22 2.39
CA LYS A 339 2.98 -16.22 3.43
C LYS A 339 4.37 -16.01 4.04
N ASP A 340 5.32 -15.51 3.24
CA ASP A 340 6.72 -15.25 3.61
C ASP A 340 7.04 -13.74 3.70
N LEU A 341 6.08 -12.92 4.14
CA LEU A 341 6.24 -11.46 4.17
C LEU A 341 7.55 -10.99 4.81
N TYR A 342 7.88 -11.48 6.01
CA TYR A 342 9.08 -11.03 6.72
C TYR A 342 10.36 -11.39 5.98
N LYS A 343 10.42 -12.60 5.40
CA LYS A 343 11.56 -13.05 4.61
C LYS A 343 11.73 -12.19 3.35
N VAL A 344 10.63 -11.97 2.64
CA VAL A 344 10.61 -11.15 1.41
C VAL A 344 11.05 -9.71 1.70
N LEU A 345 10.52 -9.08 2.76
CA LEU A 345 10.88 -7.72 3.13
C LEU A 345 12.32 -7.63 3.66
N ALA A 346 12.77 -8.60 4.46
CA ALA A 346 14.13 -8.60 4.97
C ALA A 346 15.17 -8.78 3.85
N GLU A 347 15.02 -9.82 3.04
CA GLU A 347 15.98 -10.19 2.00
C GLU A 347 15.87 -9.35 0.72
N GLY A 348 14.68 -8.86 0.39
CA GLY A 348 14.40 -8.09 -0.82
C GLY A 348 14.62 -6.59 -0.64
N PHE A 349 14.34 -6.05 0.55
CA PHE A 349 14.29 -4.61 0.79
C PHE A 349 15.30 -4.18 1.87
N PHE A 350 15.15 -4.69 3.09
CA PHE A 350 15.86 -4.17 4.26
C PHE A 350 17.38 -4.41 4.20
N TYR A 351 17.84 -5.64 4.03
CA TYR A 351 19.28 -5.94 3.99
C TYR A 351 19.99 -5.28 2.81
N PRO A 352 19.45 -5.31 1.57
CA PRO A 352 20.03 -4.57 0.46
C PRO A 352 20.12 -3.06 0.72
N LEU A 353 19.08 -2.46 1.32
CA LEU A 353 19.04 -1.02 1.59
C LEU A 353 20.06 -0.65 2.66
N LYS A 354 20.09 -1.40 3.77
CA LYS A 354 21.04 -1.18 4.87
C LYS A 354 22.48 -1.32 4.41
N SER A 355 22.81 -2.43 3.75
CA SER A 355 24.19 -2.73 3.33
C SER A 355 24.75 -1.68 2.37
N ARG A 356 23.95 -1.24 1.40
CA ARG A 356 24.37 -0.21 0.44
C ARG A 356 24.43 1.17 1.08
N PHE A 357 23.50 1.50 1.98
CA PHE A 357 23.56 2.73 2.75
C PHE A 357 24.82 2.81 3.61
N GLU A 358 25.14 1.73 4.32
CA GLU A 358 26.35 1.63 5.14
C GLU A 358 27.62 1.81 4.29
N MET A 359 27.69 1.15 3.14
CA MET A 359 28.82 1.30 2.22
C MET A 359 28.94 2.73 1.66
N MET A 360 27.81 3.37 1.34
CA MET A 360 27.78 4.77 0.92
C MET A 360 28.29 5.69 2.05
N MET A 361 27.84 5.50 3.30
CA MET A 361 28.28 6.30 4.44
C MET A 361 29.78 6.16 4.70
N LEU A 362 30.33 4.94 4.58
CA LEU A 362 31.77 4.70 4.71
C LEU A 362 32.58 5.39 3.61
N GLN A 363 32.06 5.44 2.38
CA GLN A 363 32.70 6.16 1.26
C GLN A 363 32.77 7.67 1.49
N PHE A 364 31.76 8.28 2.13
CA PHE A 364 31.75 9.71 2.46
C PHE A 364 32.48 10.05 3.77
N SER A 365 32.79 9.04 4.58
CA SER A 365 33.55 9.18 5.83
C SER A 365 35.07 9.13 5.62
N SER A 366 35.54 8.72 4.43
CA SER A 366 36.96 8.67 4.06
C SER A 366 37.29 9.85 3.15
#